data_AF-A0A286C007-F1
#
_entry.id   AF-A0A286C007-F1
#
_cell.length_a   1.000
_cell.length_b   1.000
_cell.length_c   1.000
_cell.angle_alpha   90.00
_cell.angle_beta   90.00
_cell.angle_gamma   90.00
#
_symmetry.space_group_name_H-M   'P 1'
#
loop_
_entity.id
_entity.type
_entity.pdbx_description
1 polymer ?
#
loop_
_entity_poly.entity_id
_entity_poly.type
_entity_poly.pdbx_seq_one_letter_code
_entity_poly.pdbx_strand_id
1 'polypeptide(L)'
;MPCSCGFLAFCPLIPEAEGHGETRESAIQACHDAVIASFETFFNQRQMIPLPNESGADFIEIASSVVAKLLLLNAVLEHGISNTELANRLGLSRQEISRIFNLNHTTKIDTIQKALAVLDRQLLLIIL
;
A
#
# COMPACT_ATOMS: atom_id res chain seq x y z
N MET A 1 -8.95 41.30 -2.76
CA MET A 1 -8.17 40.08 -3.05
C MET A 1 -9.04 39.18 -3.88
N PRO A 2 -8.62 38.71 -5.07
CA PRO A 2 -9.33 37.62 -5.70
C PRO A 2 -9.10 36.37 -4.85
N CYS A 3 -10.17 35.73 -4.39
CA CYS A 3 -10.10 34.39 -3.83
C CYS A 3 -9.70 33.46 -4.98
N SER A 4 -8.42 33.11 -5.10
CA SER A 4 -8.00 32.04 -5.98
C SER A 4 -8.62 30.75 -5.43
N CYS A 5 -9.68 30.28 -6.08
CA CYS A 5 -10.20 28.94 -5.83
C CYS A 5 -9.05 27.97 -6.12
N GLY A 6 -8.52 27.34 -5.06
CA GLY A 6 -7.49 26.32 -5.19
C GLY A 6 -8.04 25.07 -5.89
N PHE A 7 -7.17 24.09 -6.09
CA PHE A 7 -7.50 22.78 -6.64
C PHE A 7 -7.74 21.77 -5.51
N LEU A 8 -8.67 20.86 -5.74
CA LEU A 8 -8.93 19.68 -4.92
C LEU A 8 -8.61 18.43 -5.74
N ALA A 9 -7.90 17.49 -5.15
CA ALA A 9 -7.69 16.15 -5.68
C ALA A 9 -8.24 15.12 -4.68
N PHE A 10 -8.79 14.03 -5.21
CA PHE A 10 -9.44 12.99 -4.42
C PHE A 10 -9.13 11.61 -4.99
N CYS A 11 -8.91 10.63 -4.13
CA CYS A 11 -8.77 9.23 -4.52
C CYS A 11 -10.10 8.48 -4.30
N PRO A 12 -10.82 8.06 -5.36
CA PRO A 12 -12.10 7.35 -5.20
C PRO A 12 -12.02 6.04 -4.41
N LEU A 13 -10.84 5.41 -4.41
CA LEU A 13 -10.60 4.14 -3.73
C LEU A 13 -10.29 4.30 -2.24
N ILE A 14 -9.79 5.47 -1.86
CA ILE A 14 -9.38 5.80 -0.49
C ILE A 14 -10.01 7.15 -0.17
N PRO A 15 -11.30 7.19 0.20
CA PRO A 15 -12.05 8.43 0.38
C PRO A 15 -11.47 9.38 1.43
N GLU A 16 -10.69 8.87 2.37
CA GLU A 16 -9.97 9.66 3.35
C GLU A 16 -8.72 10.37 2.77
N ALA A 17 -8.28 9.99 1.57
CA ALA A 17 -7.14 10.60 0.90
C ALA A 17 -7.60 11.74 -0.03
N GLU A 18 -7.50 12.96 0.48
CA GLU A 18 -7.76 14.21 -0.23
C GLU A 18 -6.53 15.11 -0.25
N GLY A 19 -6.39 15.90 -1.31
CA GLY A 19 -5.29 16.85 -1.48
C GLY A 19 -5.81 18.22 -1.87
N HIS A 20 -5.24 19.27 -1.25
CA HIS A 20 -5.54 20.66 -1.57
C HIS A 20 -4.27 21.39 -2.01
N GLY A 21 -4.38 22.24 -3.03
CA GLY A 21 -3.25 23.01 -3.52
C GLY A 21 -3.66 24.29 -4.24
N GLU A 22 -2.73 25.22 -4.37
CA GLU A 22 -2.93 26.44 -5.18
C GLU A 22 -2.88 26.14 -6.68
N THR A 23 -2.25 25.02 -7.06
CA THR A 23 -2.15 24.50 -8.42
C THR A 23 -2.67 23.07 -8.50
N ARG A 24 -2.96 22.61 -9.72
CA ARG A 24 -3.37 21.23 -9.97
C ARG A 24 -2.31 20.23 -9.48
N GLU A 25 -1.04 20.50 -9.77
CA GLU A 25 0.09 19.64 -9.44
C GLU A 25 0.27 19.54 -7.91
N SER A 26 0.14 20.66 -7.20
CA SER A 26 0.25 20.66 -5.73
C SER A 26 -0.89 19.91 -5.06
N ALA A 27 -2.13 20.03 -5.58
CA ALA A 27 -3.26 19.25 -5.08
C ALA A 27 -3.06 17.74 -5.31
N ILE A 28 -2.56 17.34 -6.49
CA ILE A 28 -2.27 15.93 -6.80
C ILE A 28 -1.15 15.39 -5.90
N GLN A 29 -0.07 16.15 -5.68
CA GLN A 29 1.01 15.73 -4.79
C GLN A 29 0.52 15.59 -3.33
N ALA A 30 -0.32 16.52 -2.85
CA ALA A 30 -0.91 16.39 -1.53
C ALA A 30 -1.80 15.14 -1.41
N CYS A 31 -2.59 14.83 -2.45
CA CYS A 31 -3.41 13.62 -2.49
C CYS A 31 -2.54 12.34 -2.56
N HIS A 32 -1.40 12.39 -3.25
CA HIS A 32 -0.42 11.30 -3.31
C HIS A 32 0.13 10.98 -1.91
N ASP A 33 0.59 12.01 -1.19
CA ASP A 33 1.11 11.86 0.17
C ASP A 33 0.02 11.33 1.12
N ALA A 34 -1.23 11.79 0.97
CA ALA A 34 -2.37 11.31 1.74
C ALA A 34 -2.66 9.82 1.47
N VAL A 35 -2.62 9.36 0.22
CA VAL A 35 -2.79 7.93 -0.13
C VAL A 35 -1.70 7.08 0.54
N ILE A 36 -0.45 7.52 0.51
CA ILE A 36 0.66 6.79 1.15
C ILE A 36 0.45 6.72 2.67
N ALA A 37 0.05 7.81 3.30
CA ALA A 37 -0.25 7.85 4.73
C ALA A 37 -1.41 6.91 5.10
N SER A 38 -2.45 6.82 4.27
CA SER A 38 -3.57 5.91 4.49
C SER A 38 -3.11 4.45 4.51
N PHE A 39 -2.14 4.05 3.68
CA PHE A 39 -1.61 2.69 3.72
C PHE A 39 -1.06 2.29 5.09
N GLU A 40 -0.40 3.18 5.82
CA GLU A 40 0.05 2.87 7.19
C GLU A 40 -1.13 2.53 8.10
N THR A 41 -2.26 3.23 7.93
CA THR A 41 -3.49 2.97 8.68
C THR A 41 -4.08 1.62 8.32
N PHE A 42 -4.15 1.25 7.04
CA PHE A 42 -4.59 -0.09 6.62
C PHE A 42 -3.72 -1.20 7.23
N PHE A 43 -2.39 -1.02 7.27
CA PHE A 43 -1.49 -1.99 7.90
C PHE A 43 -1.72 -2.11 9.40
N ASN A 44 -1.86 -0.97 10.09
CA ASN A 44 -2.09 -0.92 11.53
C ASN A 44 -3.43 -1.55 11.91
N GLN A 45 -4.48 -1.28 11.13
CA GLN A 45 -5.83 -1.78 11.37
C GLN A 45 -6.07 -3.17 10.77
N ARG A 46 -5.10 -3.72 10.03
CA ARG A 46 -5.22 -5.00 9.32
C ARG A 46 -6.43 -5.06 8.41
N GLN A 47 -6.61 -4.03 7.60
CA GLN A 47 -7.70 -3.92 6.64
C GLN A 47 -7.23 -4.25 5.22
N MET A 48 -8.16 -4.76 4.41
CA MET A 48 -7.91 -5.03 3.00
C MET A 48 -7.61 -3.73 2.25
N ILE A 49 -6.56 -3.73 1.46
CA ILE A 49 -6.21 -2.64 0.55
C ILE A 49 -7.13 -2.73 -0.68
N PRO A 50 -7.89 -1.68 -1.00
CA PRO A 50 -8.65 -1.60 -2.24
C PRO A 50 -7.72 -1.73 -3.45
N LEU A 51 -8.04 -2.63 -4.38
CA LEU A 51 -7.29 -2.75 -5.63
C LEU A 51 -7.64 -1.60 -6.57
N PRO A 52 -6.66 -1.08 -7.33
CA PRO A 52 -6.91 -0.04 -8.32
C PRO A 52 -7.91 -0.53 -9.37
N ASN A 53 -8.83 0.35 -9.77
CA ASN A 53 -9.61 0.18 -10.99
C ASN A 53 -8.99 1.05 -12.09
N GLU A 54 -9.13 0.65 -13.37
CA GLU A 54 -8.57 1.40 -14.51
C GLU A 54 -9.35 2.70 -14.82
N SER A 55 -10.06 3.25 -13.83
CA SER A 55 -10.97 4.37 -14.02
C SER A 55 -10.31 5.67 -13.54
N GLY A 56 -9.89 6.52 -14.47
CA GLY A 56 -9.34 7.84 -14.15
C GLY A 56 -8.53 8.43 -15.30
N ALA A 57 -8.38 9.77 -15.31
CA ALA A 57 -7.47 10.47 -16.20
C ALA A 57 -6.06 10.62 -15.61
N ASP A 58 -5.94 10.51 -14.28
CA ASP A 58 -4.71 10.68 -13.50
C ASP A 58 -4.49 9.45 -12.61
N PHE A 59 -3.22 9.16 -12.33
CA PHE A 59 -2.81 8.02 -11.52
C PHE A 59 -1.76 8.45 -10.49
N ILE A 60 -1.82 7.82 -9.32
CA ILE A 60 -0.80 7.93 -8.29
C ILE A 60 0.15 6.75 -8.47
N GLU A 61 1.41 7.06 -8.80
CA GLU A 61 2.46 6.04 -8.89
C GLU A 61 2.90 5.63 -7.48
N ILE A 62 2.91 4.32 -7.25
CA ILE A 62 3.33 3.71 -5.98
C ILE A 62 4.54 2.83 -6.28
N ALA A 63 5.60 2.98 -5.48
CA ALA A 63 6.80 2.17 -5.62
C ALA A 63 6.47 0.67 -5.53
N SER A 64 7.06 -0.15 -6.40
CA SER A 64 6.80 -1.59 -6.45
C SER A 64 7.07 -2.31 -5.13
N SER A 65 8.02 -1.80 -4.32
CA SER A 65 8.32 -2.32 -2.99
C SER A 65 7.17 -2.14 -1.99
N VAL A 66 6.41 -1.04 -2.11
CA VAL A 66 5.21 -0.77 -1.31
C VAL A 66 4.07 -1.66 -1.81
N VAL A 67 3.84 -1.71 -3.12
CA VAL A 67 2.83 -2.57 -3.75
C VAL A 67 3.00 -4.03 -3.32
N ALA A 68 4.22 -4.55 -3.32
CA ALA A 68 4.51 -5.93 -2.90
C ALA A 68 4.07 -6.20 -1.45
N LYS A 69 4.23 -5.22 -0.54
CA LYS A 69 3.75 -5.35 0.85
C LYS A 69 2.23 -5.23 0.95
N LEU A 70 1.60 -4.33 0.20
CA LEU A 70 0.15 -4.18 0.15
C LEU A 70 -0.53 -5.49 -0.29
N LEU A 71 0.00 -6.11 -1.35
CA LEU A 71 -0.48 -7.39 -1.85
C LEU A 71 -0.26 -8.54 -0.85
N LEU A 72 0.88 -8.53 -0.13
CA LEU A 72 1.12 -9.49 0.95
C LEU A 72 0.13 -9.33 2.10
N LEU A 73 -0.21 -8.09 2.49
CA LEU A 73 -1.24 -7.83 3.51
C LEU A 73 -2.57 -8.43 3.08
N ASN A 74 -3.02 -8.13 1.86
CA ASN A 74 -4.26 -8.69 1.32
C ASN A 74 -4.23 -10.22 1.33
N ALA A 75 -3.15 -10.84 0.85
CA ALA A 75 -3.02 -12.30 0.82
C ALA A 75 -3.11 -12.93 2.24
N VAL A 76 -2.50 -12.30 3.25
CA VAL A 76 -2.57 -12.76 4.64
C VAL A 76 -3.99 -12.65 5.20
N LEU A 77 -4.68 -11.54 4.91
CA LEU A 77 -6.06 -11.32 5.35
C LEU A 77 -7.03 -12.30 4.68
N GLU A 78 -6.87 -12.54 3.38
CA GLU A 78 -7.65 -13.53 2.62
C GLU A 78 -7.47 -14.96 3.18
N HIS A 79 -6.25 -15.32 3.61
CA HIS A 79 -5.98 -16.60 4.26
C HIS A 79 -6.49 -16.67 5.71
N GLY A 80 -6.90 -15.54 6.29
CA GLY A 80 -7.39 -15.49 7.67
C GLY A 80 -6.33 -15.80 8.73
N ILE A 81 -5.04 -15.62 8.44
CA ILE A 81 -3.96 -15.91 9.39
C ILE A 81 -3.40 -14.64 10.04
N SER A 82 -2.82 -14.82 11.23
CA SER A 82 -2.11 -13.74 11.92
C SER A 82 -0.67 -13.60 11.42
N ASN A 83 -0.05 -12.44 11.67
CA ASN A 83 1.39 -12.28 11.42
C ASN A 83 2.23 -13.28 12.23
N THR A 84 1.80 -13.64 13.45
CA THR A 84 2.48 -14.66 14.26
C THR A 84 2.46 -16.02 13.56
N GLU A 85 1.32 -16.41 12.99
CA GLU A 85 1.20 -17.65 12.24
C GLU A 85 2.04 -17.63 10.96
N LEU A 86 2.03 -16.52 10.21
CA LEU A 86 2.91 -16.38 9.05
C LEU A 86 4.40 -16.47 9.44
N ALA A 87 4.79 -15.87 10.56
CA ALA A 87 6.15 -15.95 11.09
C ALA A 87 6.56 -17.39 11.41
N ASN A 88 5.66 -18.16 12.05
CA ASN A 88 5.90 -19.58 12.35
C ASN A 88 6.15 -20.39 11.07
N ARG A 89 5.34 -20.19 10.03
CA ARG A 89 5.49 -20.90 8.76
C ARG A 89 6.79 -20.53 8.03
N LEU A 90 7.27 -19.31 8.20
CA LEU A 90 8.52 -18.82 7.59
C LEU A 90 9.76 -19.08 8.47
N GLY A 91 9.59 -19.55 9.71
CA GLY A 91 10.68 -19.66 10.69
C GLY A 91 11.28 -18.31 11.10
N LEU A 92 10.48 -17.24 11.11
CA LEU A 92 10.91 -15.88 11.44
C LEU A 92 10.56 -15.50 12.88
N SER A 93 11.37 -14.62 13.46
CA SER A 93 11.06 -13.99 14.74
C SER A 93 9.93 -12.95 14.63
N ARG A 94 9.37 -12.57 15.79
CA ARG A 94 8.37 -11.48 15.89
C ARG A 94 8.89 -10.15 15.32
N GLN A 95 10.18 -9.87 15.52
CA GLN A 95 10.76 -8.63 15.01
C GLN A 95 10.90 -8.65 13.49
N GLU A 96 11.31 -9.78 12.92
CA GLU A 96 11.44 -9.93 11.47
C GLU A 96 10.09 -9.83 10.76
N ILE A 97 9.06 -10.50 11.28
CA ILE A 97 7.72 -10.39 10.67
C ILE A 97 7.15 -8.99 10.81
N SER A 98 7.38 -8.30 11.94
CA SER A 98 6.94 -6.92 12.13
C SER A 98 7.57 -5.97 11.11
N ARG A 99 8.82 -6.22 10.70
CA ARG A 99 9.50 -5.42 9.67
C ARG A 99 8.89 -5.60 8.28
N ILE A 100 8.44 -6.82 7.95
CA ILE A 100 7.77 -7.11 6.68
C ILE A 100 6.49 -6.27 6.54
N PHE A 101 5.73 -6.12 7.63
CA PHE A 101 4.49 -5.33 7.68
C PHE A 101 4.68 -3.87 8.12
N ASN A 102 5.91 -3.34 8.04
CA ASN A 102 6.18 -1.93 8.26
C ASN A 102 6.57 -1.29 6.93
N LEU A 103 5.78 -0.36 6.42
CA LEU A 103 6.03 0.29 5.13
C LEU A 103 7.38 1.03 5.10
N ASN A 104 7.77 1.65 6.21
CA ASN A 104 9.02 2.40 6.36
C ASN A 104 10.27 1.52 6.50
N HIS A 105 10.12 0.19 6.59
CA HIS A 105 11.25 -0.72 6.73
C HIS A 105 11.60 -1.42 5.40
N THR A 106 12.81 -1.20 4.90
CA THR A 106 13.30 -1.91 3.69
C THR A 106 13.23 -3.43 3.88
N THR A 107 12.55 -4.11 2.97
CA THR A 107 12.39 -5.57 2.98
C THR A 107 12.83 -6.11 1.62
N LYS A 108 13.65 -7.15 1.60
CA LYS A 108 14.10 -7.78 0.36
C LYS A 108 12.89 -8.39 -0.37
N ILE A 109 12.83 -8.23 -1.69
CA ILE A 109 11.73 -8.78 -2.48
C ILE A 109 11.62 -10.31 -2.34
N ASP A 110 12.75 -11.01 -2.22
CA ASP A 110 12.81 -12.46 -1.95
C ASP A 110 12.09 -12.86 -0.65
N THR A 111 12.13 -12.01 0.37
CA THR A 111 11.42 -12.26 1.63
C THR A 111 9.90 -12.19 1.42
N ILE A 112 9.43 -11.21 0.65
CA ILE A 112 8.02 -11.08 0.29
C ILE A 112 7.58 -12.26 -0.59
N GLN A 113 8.40 -12.65 -1.56
CA GLN A 113 8.14 -13.81 -2.42
C GLN A 113 8.00 -15.10 -1.61
N LYS A 114 8.88 -15.35 -0.63
CA LYS A 114 8.77 -16.51 0.26
C LYS A 114 7.50 -16.46 1.11
N ALA A 115 7.14 -15.28 1.62
CA ALA A 115 5.92 -15.10 2.39
C ALA A 115 4.66 -15.40 1.55
N LEU A 116 4.61 -14.91 0.31
CA LEU A 116 3.53 -15.21 -0.62
C LEU A 116 3.47 -16.69 -1.00
N ALA A 117 4.62 -17.34 -1.19
CA ALA A 117 4.67 -18.76 -1.55
C ALA A 117 4.08 -19.68 -0.46
N VAL A 118 4.26 -19.32 0.82
CA VAL A 118 3.64 -20.02 1.97
C VAL A 118 2.11 -19.83 2.03
N LEU A 119 1.59 -18.86 1.28
CA LEU A 119 0.17 -18.54 1.10
C LEU A 119 -0.34 -18.99 -0.27
N ASP A 120 0.33 -19.95 -0.92
CA ASP A 120 -0.04 -20.45 -2.25
C ASP A 120 -0.17 -19.35 -3.33
N ARG A 121 0.55 -18.23 -3.16
CA ARG A 121 0.63 -17.12 -4.12
C ARG A 121 2.03 -17.03 -4.74
N GLN A 122 2.08 -16.61 -5.99
CA GLN A 122 3.33 -16.37 -6.71
C GLN A 122 3.51 -14.89 -7.01
N LEU A 123 4.70 -14.37 -6.75
CA LEU A 123 5.10 -13.04 -7.15
C LEU A 123 5.75 -13.12 -8.54
N LEU A 124 5.20 -12.39 -9.51
CA LEU A 124 5.72 -12.30 -10.88
C LEU A 124 6.09 -10.85 -11.19
N LEU A 125 7.17 -10.68 -11.94
CA LEU A 125 7.54 -9.39 -12.53
C LEU A 125 7.19 -9.41 -14.01
N ILE A 126 6.44 -8.40 -14.45
CA ILE A 126 6.05 -8.22 -15.84
C ILE A 126 6.64 -6.87 -16.28
N ILE A 127 7.29 -6.88 -17.43
CA ILE A 127 7.74 -5.67 -18.12
C ILE A 127 6.75 -5.43 -19.25
N LEU A 128 6.15 -4.23 -19.28
CA LEU A 128 5.14 -3.83 -20.26
C LEU A 128 5.80 -3.20 -21.50
#